data_AF-A0A965CX98-F1
#
_entry.id   AF-A0A965CX98-F1
#
_cell.length_a   1.000
_cell.length_b   1.000
_cell.length_c   1.000
_cell.angle_alpha   90.00
_cell.angle_beta   90.00
_cell.angle_gamma   90.00
#
_symmetry.space_group_name_H-M   'P 1'
#
loop_
_entity.id
_entity.type
_entity.pdbx_description
1 polymer ?
#
loop_
_entity_poly.entity_id
_entity_poly.type
_entity_poly.pdbx_seq_one_letter_code
_entity_poly.pdbx_strand_id
1 'polypeptide(L)' 'MKYRDLRDFLAGLEKQGALKRIGVEVDPRLEMTEICDRVLKAQGPALLFEKPRGHTIPVLG' A
#
# COMPACT_ATOMS: atom_id res chain seq x y z
N MET A 1 -9.17 6.11 -16.96
CA MET A 1 -8.86 7.30 -16.12
C MET A 1 -7.44 7.73 -16.45
N LYS A 2 -7.22 9.03 -16.74
CA LYS A 2 -5.88 9.57 -16.89
C LYS A 2 -5.52 10.22 -15.55
N TYR A 3 -4.74 9.51 -14.74
CA TYR A 3 -4.25 10.06 -13.47
C TYR A 3 -3.13 11.04 -13.75
N ARG A 4 -3.11 12.16 -13.01
CA ARG A 4 -2.09 13.21 -13.17
C ARG A 4 -0.76 12.83 -12.53
N ASP A 5 -0.84 12.14 -11.40
CA ASP A 5 0.29 11.66 -10.63
C ASP A 5 -0.12 10.45 -9.76
N LEU A 6 0.83 9.95 -8.97
CA LEU A 6 0.59 8.82 -8.07
C LEU A 6 -0.42 9.14 -6.96
N ARG A 7 -0.49 10.39 -6.47
CA ARG A 7 -1.44 10.76 -5.40
C ARG A 7 -2.87 10.76 -5.93
N ASP A 8 -3.05 11.27 -7.15
CA ASP A 8 -4.32 11.23 -7.89
C ASP A 8 -4.77 9.78 -8.14
N PHE A 9 -3.82 8.89 -8.47
CA PHE A 9 -4.06 7.45 -8.58
C PHE A 9 -4.51 6.82 -7.25
N LEU A 10 -3.77 7.06 -6.16
CA LEU A 10 -4.11 6.55 -4.83
C LEU A 10 -5.48 7.03 -4.36
N ALA A 11 -5.82 8.30 -4.58
CA ALA A 11 -7.14 8.84 -4.27
C ALA A 11 -8.25 8.15 -5.10
N GLY A 12 -7.96 7.77 -6.35
CA GLY A 12 -8.85 6.97 -7.18
C GLY A 12 -9.10 5.58 -6.59
N LEU A 13 -8.04 4.88 -6.17
CA LEU A 13 -8.16 3.57 -5.54
C LEU A 13 -8.91 3.64 -4.20
N GLU A 14 -8.66 4.66 -3.38
CA GLU A 14 -9.33 4.86 -2.10
C GLU A 14 -10.84 5.08 -2.28
N LYS A 15 -11.25 5.87 -3.29
CA LYS A 15 -12.66 6.06 -3.64
C LYS A 15 -13.35 4.78 -4.11
N GLN A 16 -12.61 3.86 -4.73
CA GLN A 16 -13.12 2.58 -5.20
C GLN A 16 -13.09 1.48 -4.13
N GLY A 17 -12.58 1.77 -2.92
CA GLY A 17 -12.35 0.76 -1.88
C GLY A 17 -11.22 -0.22 -2.23
N ALA A 18 -10.41 0.10 -3.24
CA ALA A 18 -9.31 -0.72 -3.76
C ALA A 18 -7.94 -0.37 -3.13
N LEU A 19 -7.93 0.46 -2.09
CA LEU A 19 -6.73 0.82 -1.33
C LEU A 19 -6.95 0.58 0.16
N LYS A 20 -5.98 -0.07 0.82
CA LYS A 20 -5.92 -0.20 2.28
C LYS A 20 -4.67 0.49 2.81
N ARG A 21 -4.87 1.42 3.75
CA ARG A 21 -3.77 2.07 4.48
C ARG A 21 -3.36 1.24 5.70
N ILE A 22 -2.06 1.04 5.86
CA ILE A 22 -1.44 0.33 6.98
C ILE A 22 -0.65 1.36 7.80
N GLY A 23 -1.26 1.84 8.88
CA GLY A 23 -0.70 2.89 9.75
C GLY A 23 0.14 2.39 10.93
N VAL A 24 0.25 1.06 11.08
CA VAL A 24 1.15 0.40 12.04
C VAL A 24 2.57 0.35 11.47
N GLU A 25 3.58 0.30 12.33
CA GLU A 25 4.96 0.09 11.88
C GLU A 25 5.13 -1.32 11.30
N VAL A 26 5.73 -1.42 10.11
CA VAL A 26 5.98 -2.70 9.42
C VAL A 26 7.43 -2.76 8.97
N ASP A 27 8.09 -3.90 9.16
CA ASP A 27 9.46 -4.12 8.71
C ASP A 27 9.52 -4.27 7.17
N PRO A 28 10.32 -3.44 6.46
CA PRO A 28 10.51 -3.61 5.02
C PRO A 28 11.13 -4.95 4.65
N ARG A 29 11.89 -5.56 5.58
CA ARG A 29 12.56 -6.83 5.35
C ARG A 29 11.58 -7.96 5.62
N LEU A 30 11.10 -8.57 4.54
CA LEU A 30 10.27 -9.78 4.49
C LEU A 30 8.83 -9.61 5.01
N GLU A 31 8.59 -8.82 6.06
CA GLU A 31 7.23 -8.62 6.60
C GLU A 31 6.32 -7.91 5.59
N MET A 32 6.74 -6.77 5.04
CA MET A 32 5.97 -6.08 3.99
C MET A 32 5.70 -6.98 2.78
N THR A 33 6.70 -7.76 2.34
CA THR A 33 6.56 -8.67 1.19
C THR A 33 5.59 -9.80 1.46
N GLU A 34 5.60 -10.39 2.67
CA GLU A 34 4.65 -11.44 3.05
C GLU A 34 3.22 -10.91 3.08
N ILE A 35 3.00 -9.72 3.64
CA ILE A 35 1.69 -9.08 3.67
C ILE A 35 1.18 -8.84 2.23
N CYS A 36 2.03 -8.29 1.35
CA CYS A 36 1.71 -8.11 -0.07
C CYS A 36 1.36 -9.44 -0.75
N ASP A 37 2.17 -10.49 -0.57
CA ASP A 37 1.94 -11.81 -1.17
C ASP A 37 0.60 -12.42 -0.71
N ARG A 38 0.28 -12.32 0.58
CA ARG A 38 -0.98 -12.81 1.14
C ARG A 38 -2.18 -12.07 0.55
N VAL A 39 -2.10 -10.74 0.46
CA VAL A 39 -3.19 -9.91 -0.09
C VAL A 39 -3.35 -10.13 -1.59
N LEU A 40 -2.25 -10.25 -2.33
CA LEU A 40 -2.27 -10.55 -3.76
C LEU A 40 -2.93 -11.92 -4.04
N LYS A 41 -2.57 -12.96 -3.29
CA LYS A 41 -3.19 -14.29 -3.40
C LYS A 41 -4.69 -14.28 -3.07
N ALA A 42 -5.10 -13.39 -2.16
CA ALA A 42 -6.51 -13.17 -1.83
C ALA A 42 -7.23 -12.25 -2.83
N GLN A 43 -6.56 -11.75 -3.88
CA GLN A 43 -7.07 -10.75 -4.81
C GLN A 43 -7.59 -9.49 -4.08
N GLY A 44 -6.91 -9.11 -3.00
CA GLY A 44 -7.27 -7.99 -2.15
C GLY A 44 -6.83 -6.62 -2.71
N PRO A 45 -7.09 -5.55 -1.95
CA PRO A 45 -6.78 -4.18 -2.36
C PRO A 45 -5.27 -3.90 -2.36
N ALA A 46 -4.85 -2.83 -3.03
CA ALA A 46 -3.49 -2.30 -2.93
C ALA A 46 -3.19 -1.87 -1.48
N LEU A 47 -1.93 -1.96 -1.07
CA LEU A 47 -1.52 -1.65 0.30
C LEU A 47 -0.61 -0.42 0.35
N LEU A 48 -0.98 0.57 1.16
CA LEU A 48 -0.11 1.71 1.44
C LEU A 48 0.45 1.60 2.86
N PHE A 49 1.73 1.28 2.97
CA PHE A 49 2.46 1.22 4.23
C PHE A 49 2.96 2.61 4.60
N GLU A 50 2.38 3.19 5.65
CA GLU A 50 2.67 4.58 6.05
C GLU A 50 3.89 4.70 6.97
N LYS A 51 4.29 3.60 7.62
CA LYS A 51 5.40 3.57 8.59
C LYS A 51 6.33 2.37 8.39
N PRO A 52 7.15 2.34 7.33
CA PRO A 52 8.17 1.31 7.21
C PRO A 52 9.26 1.52 8.27
N ARG A 53 9.61 0.49 9.04
CA ARG A 53 10.59 0.57 10.13
C ARG A 53 11.92 1.14 9.62
N GLY A 54 12.41 2.20 10.28
CA GLY A 54 13.68 2.84 9.94
C GLY A 54 13.64 3.77 8.72
N HIS A 55 12.47 3.98 8.10
CA HIS A 55 12.31 4.85 6.94
C HIS A 55 11.15 5.84 7.11
N THR A 56 11.23 6.97 6.43
CA THR A 56 10.20 8.03 6.46
C THR A 56 9.37 8.10 5.19
N ILE A 57 9.72 7.30 4.17
CA ILE A 57 9.06 7.30 2.86
C ILE A 57 8.02 6.18 2.87
N PRO A 58 6.72 6.48 2.71
CA PRO A 58 5.68 5.47 2.56
C PRO A 58 5.87 4.62 1.32
N VAL A 59 5.42 3.36 1.38
CA VAL A 59 5.58 2.40 0.28
C VAL A 59 4.22 1.89 -0.16
N LEU A 60 4.01 1.89 -1.47
CA LEU A 60 2.87 1.25 -2.12
C LEU A 60 3.27 -0.17 -2.54
N GLY A 61 2.49 -1.17 -2.12
CA GLY A 61 2.70 -2.59 -2.42
C GLY A 61 1.45 -3.30 -2.91
#